data_AF-A0A135TS19-F1
#
_entry.id   AF-A0A135TS19-F1
#
_cell.length_a   1.000
_cell.length_b   1.000
_cell.length_c   1.000
_cell.angle_alpha   90.00
_cell.angle_beta   90.00
_cell.angle_gamma   90.00
#
_symmetry.space_group_name_H-M   'P 1'
#
loop_
_entity.id
_entity.type
_entity.pdbx_description
1 polymer ?
#
loop_
_entity_poly.entity_id
_entity_poly.type
_entity_poly.pdbx_seq_one_letter_code
_entity_poly.pdbx_strand_id
1 'polypeptide(L)'
;MKLSLLATIAAVAITSTEACAKYKTCWCERSNFMYEGRLQDNIPWDEDTVKACVDPGKVGYYGQNFKECHRYKKSFFAFIPSKAINNCDWTKKCQSVGATTGYCREKI
;
A
#
# COMPACT_ATOMS: atom_id res chain seq x y z
N MET A 1 -38.77 -20.91 14.74
CA MET A 1 -38.11 -19.62 14.45
C MET A 1 -36.65 -19.91 14.10
N LYS A 2 -36.20 -19.60 12.89
CA LYS A 2 -34.77 -19.66 12.51
C LYS A 2 -34.43 -18.30 11.89
N LEU A 3 -33.99 -17.35 12.72
CA LEU A 3 -33.39 -16.12 12.24
C LEU A 3 -31.93 -16.43 11.88
N SER A 4 -31.69 -16.69 10.60
CA SER A 4 -30.34 -16.62 10.04
C SER A 4 -30.01 -15.14 9.86
N LEU A 5 -29.30 -14.56 10.84
CA LEU A 5 -28.68 -13.24 10.70
C LEU A 5 -27.60 -13.33 9.61
N LEU A 6 -27.95 -12.88 8.41
CA LEU A 6 -26.98 -12.51 7.39
C LEU A 6 -26.35 -11.19 7.86
N ALA A 7 -25.20 -11.29 8.52
CA ALA A 7 -24.38 -10.13 8.86
C ALA A 7 -23.74 -9.61 7.58
N THR A 8 -24.40 -8.66 6.93
CA THR A 8 -23.84 -7.86 5.83
C THR A 8 -22.72 -7.01 6.41
N ILE A 9 -21.46 -7.40 6.15
CA ILE A 9 -20.30 -6.63 6.53
C ILE A 9 -20.23 -5.45 5.54
N ALA A 10 -20.75 -4.30 5.95
CA ALA A 10 -20.55 -3.06 5.23
C ALA A 10 -19.07 -2.68 5.35
N ALA A 11 -18.32 -2.80 4.26
CA ALA A 11 -16.95 -2.32 4.19
C ALA A 11 -16.97 -0.78 4.30
N VAL A 12 -16.62 -0.26 5.49
CA VAL A 12 -16.39 1.17 5.68
C VAL A 12 -15.09 1.51 4.96
N ALA A 13 -15.21 2.03 3.74
CA ALA A 13 -14.08 2.60 3.03
C ALA A 13 -13.65 3.88 3.77
N ILE A 14 -12.66 3.75 4.66
CA ILE A 14 -11.96 4.90 5.25
C ILE A 14 -11.17 5.53 4.11
N THR A 15 -11.79 6.46 3.39
CA THR A 15 -11.09 7.30 2.42
C THR A 15 -10.38 8.39 3.19
N SER A 16 -9.21 8.08 3.77
CA SER A 16 -8.28 9.12 4.19
C SER A 16 -7.89 9.89 2.93
N THR A 17 -8.37 11.13 2.80
CA THR A 17 -7.95 12.04 1.74
C THR A 17 -6.52 12.49 2.03
N GLU A 18 -5.55 11.59 1.89
CA GLU A 18 -4.15 11.98 1.91
C GLU A 18 -3.90 12.88 0.70
N ALA A 19 -3.41 14.10 0.95
CA ALA A 19 -2.96 14.96 -0.14
C ALA A 19 -1.85 14.21 -0.92
N CYS A 20 -2.11 13.94 -2.20
CA CYS A 20 -1.20 13.13 -3.02
C CYS A 20 0.18 13.78 -3.08
N ALA A 21 1.22 13.05 -2.68
CA ALA A 21 2.59 13.51 -2.68
C ALA A 21 3.57 12.44 -3.18
N LYS A 22 4.81 12.85 -3.45
CA LYS A 22 5.87 12.00 -3.95
C LYS A 22 6.74 11.48 -2.81
N TYR A 23 7.00 10.17 -2.83
CA TYR A 23 7.73 9.43 -1.81
C TYR A 23 8.78 8.54 -2.48
N LYS A 24 9.81 8.17 -1.74
CA LYS A 24 10.85 7.26 -2.23
C LYS A 24 10.45 5.80 -2.10
N THR A 25 9.65 5.50 -1.08
CA THR A 25 9.46 4.12 -0.63
C THR A 25 8.04 3.89 -0.15
N CYS A 26 7.40 2.80 -0.58
CA CYS A 26 6.02 2.48 -0.22
C CYS A 26 5.77 0.96 -0.13
N TRP A 27 4.76 0.54 0.64
CA TRP A 27 4.33 -0.87 0.74
C TRP A 27 2.79 -0.97 0.69
N CYS A 28 2.27 -2.18 0.52
CA CYS A 28 0.84 -2.45 0.54
C CYS A 28 0.42 -3.04 1.88
N GLU A 29 -0.77 -2.66 2.35
CA GLU A 29 -1.34 -3.15 3.61
C GLU A 29 -2.71 -3.77 3.40
N ARG A 30 -3.01 -4.79 4.20
CA ARG A 30 -4.34 -5.38 4.31
C ARG A 30 -4.97 -5.00 5.63
N SER A 31 -6.26 -4.73 5.58
CA SER A 31 -7.10 -4.50 6.75
C SER A 31 -8.24 -5.50 6.77
N ASN A 32 -8.87 -5.67 7.94
CA ASN A 32 -9.87 -6.69 8.21
C ASN A 32 -9.36 -8.12 7.95
N PHE A 33 -8.09 -8.38 8.23
CA PHE A 33 -7.49 -9.70 8.11
C PHE A 33 -7.60 -10.47 9.43
N MET A 34 -8.20 -11.65 9.40
CA MET A 34 -8.30 -12.51 10.59
C MET A 34 -6.98 -13.24 10.83
N TYR A 35 -6.30 -12.89 11.92
CA TYR A 35 -5.10 -13.56 12.39
C TYR A 35 -5.29 -13.99 13.85
N GLU A 36 -5.08 -15.28 14.12
CA GLU A 36 -5.25 -15.87 15.47
C GLU A 36 -6.60 -15.54 16.14
N GLY A 37 -7.69 -15.50 15.35
CA GLY A 37 -9.03 -15.23 15.87
C GLY A 37 -9.32 -13.76 16.18
N ARG A 38 -8.43 -12.84 15.80
CA ARG A 38 -8.65 -11.39 15.91
C ARG A 38 -8.62 -10.73 14.54
N LEU A 39 -9.51 -9.77 14.33
CA LEU A 39 -9.41 -8.86 13.18
C LEU A 39 -8.21 -7.94 13.41
N GLN A 40 -7.32 -7.90 12.42
CA GLN A 40 -6.21 -6.98 12.38
C GLN A 40 -6.32 -6.07 11.16
N ASP A 41 -5.90 -4.82 11.37
CA ASP A 41 -5.93 -3.77 10.37
C ASP A 41 -4.52 -3.25 10.09
N ASN A 42 -4.32 -2.70 8.89
CA ASN A 42 -3.07 -2.03 8.47
C ASN A 42 -1.84 -2.93 8.58
N ILE A 43 -1.97 -4.20 8.17
CA ILE A 43 -0.91 -5.19 8.21
C ILE A 43 -0.14 -5.17 6.88
N PRO A 44 1.18 -4.90 6.88
CA PRO A 44 2.00 -4.99 5.68
C PRO A 44 1.90 -6.36 5.03
N TRP A 45 1.69 -6.39 3.71
CA TRP A 45 1.53 -7.63 2.95
C TRP A 45 2.60 -7.74 1.86
N ASP A 46 3.59 -8.59 2.10
CA ASP A 46 4.77 -8.76 1.24
C ASP A 46 4.41 -9.15 -0.20
N GLU A 47 3.50 -10.10 -0.37
CA GLU A 47 3.11 -10.60 -1.69
C GLU A 47 2.47 -9.50 -2.55
N ASP A 48 1.57 -8.71 -1.96
CA ASP A 48 0.89 -7.63 -2.65
C ASP A 48 1.88 -6.51 -2.95
N THR A 49 2.80 -6.24 -2.02
CA THR A 49 3.87 -5.25 -2.22
C THR A 49 4.78 -5.65 -3.38
N VAL A 50 5.18 -6.92 -3.49
CA VAL A 50 5.98 -7.41 -4.62
C VAL A 50 5.22 -7.31 -5.93
N LYS A 51 3.93 -7.71 -5.96
CA LYS A 51 3.08 -7.61 -7.16
C LYS A 51 2.84 -6.16 -7.59
N ALA A 52 2.69 -5.24 -6.63
CA ALA A 52 2.53 -3.82 -6.89
C ALA A 52 3.84 -3.16 -7.36
N CYS A 53 4.98 -3.64 -6.85
CA CYS A 53 6.31 -3.12 -7.16
C CYS A 53 6.83 -3.62 -8.52
N VAL A 54 6.26 -3.10 -9.59
CA VAL A 54 6.70 -3.33 -10.97
C VAL A 54 7.72 -2.27 -11.42
N ASP A 55 8.44 -2.53 -12.51
CA ASP A 55 9.40 -1.58 -13.09
C ASP A 55 8.77 -0.18 -13.27
N PRO A 56 9.43 0.91 -12.84
CA PRO A 56 10.82 1.01 -12.42
C PRO A 56 11.07 0.90 -10.90
N GLY A 57 10.15 0.30 -10.14
CA GLY A 57 10.33 0.02 -8.71
C GLY A 57 11.25 -1.17 -8.46
N LYS A 58 11.97 -1.15 -7.34
CA LYS A 58 12.78 -2.27 -6.85
C LYS A 58 12.27 -2.72 -5.49
N VAL A 59 11.99 -4.01 -5.34
CA VAL A 59 11.64 -4.60 -4.05
C VAL A 59 12.85 -4.57 -3.12
N GLY A 60 12.64 -4.08 -1.91
CA GLY A 60 13.56 -4.11 -0.78
C GLY A 60 12.83 -4.52 0.49
N TYR A 61 13.43 -4.24 1.65
CA TYR A 61 12.85 -4.54 2.95
C TYR A 61 12.86 -3.30 3.84
N TYR A 62 11.76 -3.08 4.56
CA TYR A 62 11.73 -2.17 5.68
C TYR A 62 12.44 -2.83 6.87
N GLY A 63 13.75 -2.56 6.98
CA GLY A 63 14.61 -3.24 7.95
C GLY A 63 14.68 -4.75 7.67
N GLN A 64 14.28 -5.57 8.63
CA GLN A 64 14.15 -7.04 8.49
C GLN A 64 12.70 -7.52 8.61
N ASN A 65 11.72 -6.60 8.54
CA ASN A 65 10.34 -6.91 8.94
C ASN A 65 9.47 -7.34 7.74
N PHE A 66 9.31 -6.46 6.76
CA PHE A 66 8.41 -6.67 5.61
C PHE A 66 8.99 -6.01 4.35
N LYS A 67 8.48 -6.39 3.19
CA LYS A 67 8.94 -5.88 1.89
C LYS A 67 8.39 -4.49 1.61
N GLU A 68 9.22 -3.64 1.03
CA GLU A 68 8.83 -2.32 0.53
C GLU A 68 9.27 -2.14 -0.93
N CYS A 69 8.55 -1.31 -1.68
CA CYS A 69 8.92 -0.89 -3.01
C CYS A 69 9.71 0.40 -2.95
N HIS A 70 10.95 0.38 -3.41
CA HIS A 70 11.79 1.56 -3.53
C HIS A 70 11.79 2.05 -4.98
N ARG A 71 11.44 3.33 -5.17
CA ARG A 71 11.51 3.99 -6.47
C ARG A 71 11.87 5.44 -6.23
N TYR A 72 13.17 5.69 -6.17
CA TYR A 72 13.72 7.04 -6.20
C TYR A 72 14.88 7.13 -7.21
N LYS A 73 14.70 7.93 -8.26
CA LYS A 73 15.80 8.39 -9.10
C LYS A 73 15.78 9.91 -9.10
N LYS A 74 16.75 10.50 -8.38
CA LYS A 74 16.99 11.94 -8.45
C LYS A 74 17.44 12.26 -9.87
N SER A 75 16.69 13.09 -10.57
CA SER A 75 17.17 13.62 -11.84
C SER A 75 18.22 14.70 -11.59
N PHE A 76 19.31 14.66 -12.34
CA PHE A 76 20.32 15.73 -12.35
C PHE A 76 19.85 16.96 -13.16
N PHE A 77 18.98 16.75 -14.15
CA PHE A 77 18.40 17.82 -14.97
C PHE A 77 17.03 18.22 -14.41
N ALA A 78 16.84 19.52 -14.18
CA ALA A 78 15.61 20.10 -13.61
C ALA A 78 14.33 19.76 -14.41
N PHE A 79 14.46 19.44 -15.70
CA PHE A 79 13.35 19.16 -16.60
C PHE A 79 12.91 17.70 -16.65
N ILE A 80 13.70 16.77 -16.09
CA ILE A 80 13.30 15.35 -16.01
C ILE A 80 12.74 15.13 -14.60
N PRO A 81 11.45 14.82 -14.43
CA PRO A 81 10.86 14.66 -13.11
C PRO A 81 11.53 13.49 -12.38
N SER A 82 11.90 13.69 -11.12
CA SER A 82 12.39 12.60 -10.25
C SER A 82 11.41 11.44 -10.29
N LYS A 83 11.92 10.23 -10.56
CA LYS A 83 11.10 9.02 -10.50
C LYS A 83 10.85 8.71 -9.03
N ALA A 84 9.69 9.11 -8.54
CA ALA A 84 9.20 8.88 -7.18
C ALA A 84 7.87 8.13 -7.24
N ILE A 85 7.42 7.60 -6.11
CA ILE A 85 6.11 6.97 -5.96
C ILE A 85 5.11 8.05 -5.53
N ASN A 86 4.00 8.19 -6.25
CA ASN A 86 2.87 8.98 -5.77
C ASN A 86 2.03 8.09 -4.85
N ASN A 87 1.78 8.51 -3.60
CA ASN A 87 1.03 7.68 -2.64
C ASN A 87 -0.40 7.36 -3.11
N CYS A 88 -1.09 8.29 -3.78
CA CYS A 88 -2.43 8.03 -4.32
C CYS A 88 -2.42 6.99 -5.45
N ASP A 89 -1.44 7.07 -6.36
CA ASP A 89 -1.29 6.06 -7.42
C ASP A 89 -0.87 4.71 -6.83
N TRP A 90 -0.04 4.73 -5.79
CA TRP A 90 0.39 3.53 -5.09
C TRP A 90 -0.75 2.82 -4.39
N THR A 91 -1.61 3.55 -3.66
CA THR A 91 -2.80 2.97 -3.03
C THR A 91 -3.71 2.29 -4.06
N LYS A 92 -3.97 2.94 -5.19
CA LYS A 92 -4.73 2.32 -6.30
C LYS A 92 -4.06 1.07 -6.83
N LYS A 93 -2.73 1.08 -6.96
CA LYS A 93 -1.96 -0.09 -7.39
C LYS A 93 -2.05 -1.24 -6.39
N CYS A 94 -1.91 -0.96 -5.10
CA CYS A 94 -2.09 -1.94 -4.02
C CYS A 94 -3.50 -2.56 -4.05
N GLN A 95 -4.53 -1.73 -4.20
CA GLN A 95 -5.91 -2.20 -4.35
C GLN A 95 -6.09 -3.09 -5.59
N SER A 96 -5.44 -2.77 -6.71
CA SER A 96 -5.50 -3.60 -7.93
C SER A 96 -4.89 -4.99 -7.78
N VAL A 97 -4.02 -5.20 -6.78
CA VAL A 97 -3.37 -6.49 -6.51
C VAL A 97 -3.95 -7.21 -5.28
N GLY A 98 -5.03 -6.67 -4.68
CA GLY A 98 -5.77 -7.32 -3.60
C GLY A 98 -5.40 -6.86 -2.19
N ALA A 99 -4.68 -5.76 -2.04
CA ALA A 99 -4.48 -5.08 -0.75
C ALA A 99 -5.60 -4.07 -0.46
N THR A 100 -5.71 -3.60 0.77
CA THR A 100 -6.72 -2.61 1.17
C THR A 100 -6.25 -1.19 0.88
N THR A 101 -4.98 -0.90 1.17
CA THR A 101 -4.38 0.42 0.96
C THR A 101 -2.88 0.31 0.67
N GLY A 102 -2.26 1.44 0.35
CA GLY A 102 -0.81 1.58 0.27
C GLY A 102 -0.32 2.63 1.26
N TYR A 103 0.85 2.40 1.86
CA TYR A 103 1.50 3.34 2.76
C TYR A 103 2.86 3.74 2.19
N CYS A 104 3.26 5.00 2.41
CA CYS A 104 4.48 5.57 1.85
C CYS A 104 5.30 6.35 2.89
N ARG A 105 6.62 6.32 2.73
CA ARG A 105 7.58 7.04 3.58
C ARG A 105 8.67 7.74 2.75
N GLU A 106 9.41 8.61 3.41
CA GLU A 106 10.46 9.45 2.78
C GLU A 106 9.90 10.36 1.67
N LYS A 107 9.08 11.33 2.07
CA LYS A 107 8.53 12.37 1.20
C LYS A 107 9.66 13.18 0.53
N ILE A 108 9.46 13.57 -0.72
CA ILE A 108 10.39 14.36 -1.55
C ILE A 108 9.81 15.74 -1.79
#